data_AF-A0A959C620-F1
#
_entry.id   AF-A0A959C620-F1
#
_cell.length_a   1.000
_cell.length_b   1.000
_cell.length_c   1.000
_cell.angle_alpha   90.00
_cell.angle_beta   90.00
_cell.angle_gamma   90.00
#
_symmetry.space_group_name_H-M   'P 1'
#
loop_
_entity.id
_entity.type
_entity.pdbx_description
1 polymer ?
#
loop_
_entity_poly.entity_id
_entity_poly.type
_entity_poly.pdbx_seq_one_letter_code
_entity_poly.pdbx_strand_id
1 'polypeptide(L)'
;GNSNQTGIVPNTKLNRNSFRLSSESQFGKFKLSGSAAYVNTKDTKAQNGSNLSGIMLGLTRMPPSFNILGGPGANGYDTRDGQSWTYFSAYDNPLWSAYNNPLTGDVNRITGNITGTLSLTSWLDLTARLGADSYNDQRKQVFAVGAQDPPAPVGEIWENTKNRLEVNTDLFAAFKPQLEGRFGVTFTLGTNLNSRRDDDIFSRGRNLAVPGFYNLSNASDLYNSKTTFERRLAGIFGDLGVSFDNQLYLNLTGRNDWASTFGEDARKKGFFYPSANLSWVFSEMLDNHEVFSFGKVRLSYAKAGIEPAPYRTATYYVAPFITDGFTDGLGFPFGGQNGFGLSSTLGNADLEPELNTTYEAGFNVKFFR
;
A
#
# COMPACT_ATOMS: atom_id res chain seq x y z
N GLY A 1 -5.06 21.43 -4.06
CA GLY A 1 -5.37 21.27 -2.62
C GLY A 1 -4.07 21.25 -1.84
N ASN A 2 -4.02 21.95 -0.71
CA ASN A 2 -2.90 21.94 0.23
C ASN A 2 -3.46 21.60 1.62
N SER A 3 -2.75 20.76 2.37
CA SER A 3 -3.05 20.43 3.75
C SER A 3 -1.76 20.39 4.54
N ASN A 4 -1.75 20.99 5.71
CA ASN A 4 -0.62 20.98 6.63
C ASN A 4 -1.15 20.58 8.02
N GLN A 5 -0.43 19.69 8.68
CA GLN A 5 -0.75 19.21 10.01
C GLN A 5 0.52 19.19 10.85
N THR A 6 0.46 19.81 12.03
CA THR A 6 1.48 19.66 13.07
C THR A 6 1.03 18.56 14.02
N GLY A 7 1.94 17.66 14.39
CA GLY A 7 1.63 16.59 15.33
C GLY A 7 1.71 17.03 16.79
N ILE A 8 1.17 16.19 17.68
CA ILE A 8 1.21 16.41 19.13
C ILE A 8 2.64 16.23 19.66
N VAL A 9 3.40 15.28 19.09
CA VAL A 9 4.82 15.12 19.40
C VAL A 9 5.58 16.30 18.77
N PRO A 10 6.44 16.99 19.53
CA PRO A 10 7.24 18.08 18.98
C PRO A 10 8.03 17.66 17.74
N ASN A 11 8.31 18.61 16.85
CA ASN A 11 9.02 18.39 15.58
C ASN A 11 8.34 17.44 14.57
N THR A 12 7.13 16.94 14.86
CA THR A 12 6.38 16.10 13.91
C THR A 12 5.41 16.93 13.07
N LYS A 13 5.36 16.66 11.77
CA LYS A 13 4.51 17.36 10.81
C LYS A 13 4.22 16.53 9.57
N LEU A 14 3.12 16.85 8.89
CA LEU A 14 2.70 16.26 7.63
C LEU A 14 2.19 17.37 6.72
N ASN A 15 2.81 17.53 5.56
CA ASN A 15 2.42 18.49 4.53
C ASN A 15 2.06 17.73 3.27
N ARG A 16 0.90 18.03 2.69
CA ARG A 16 0.39 17.36 1.49
C ARG A 16 -0.09 18.37 0.46
N ASN A 17 0.49 18.31 -0.73
CA ASN A 17 0.08 19.06 -1.91
C ASN A 17 -0.52 18.10 -2.92
N SER A 18 -1.68 18.43 -3.46
CA SER A 18 -2.32 17.60 -4.48
C SER A 18 -2.92 18.45 -5.60
N PHE A 19 -2.66 18.04 -6.84
CA PHE A 19 -3.26 18.56 -8.05
C PHE A 19 -3.96 17.43 -8.79
N ARG A 20 -5.18 17.65 -9.26
CA ARG A 20 -5.93 16.68 -10.06
C ARG A 20 -6.57 17.40 -11.23
N LEU A 21 -6.39 16.83 -12.41
CA LEU A 21 -7.08 17.21 -13.63
C LEU A 21 -7.93 16.03 -14.10
N SER A 22 -9.14 16.32 -14.56
CA SER A 22 -10.01 15.31 -15.18
C SER A 22 -10.75 15.99 -16.33
N SER A 23 -10.85 15.30 -17.46
CA SER A 23 -11.51 15.81 -18.65
C SER A 23 -12.23 14.67 -19.36
N GLU A 24 -13.36 14.99 -19.99
CA GLU A 24 -14.14 14.09 -20.82
C GLU A 24 -14.61 14.85 -22.06
N SER A 25 -14.50 14.22 -23.21
CA SER A 25 -14.98 14.73 -24.50
C SER A 25 -15.71 13.65 -25.27
N GLN A 26 -16.85 14.01 -25.86
CA GLN A 26 -17.64 13.14 -26.73
C GLN A 26 -17.50 13.61 -28.18
N PHE A 27 -17.15 12.69 -29.08
CA PHE A 27 -16.99 12.90 -30.52
C PHE A 27 -17.91 11.91 -31.26
N GLY A 28 -19.19 12.27 -31.40
CA GLY A 28 -20.19 11.40 -32.02
C GLY A 28 -20.37 10.11 -31.23
N LYS A 29 -19.94 8.97 -31.79
CA LYS A 29 -19.99 7.63 -31.14
C LYS A 29 -18.79 7.33 -30.24
N PHE A 30 -17.74 8.16 -30.28
CA PHE A 30 -16.53 7.94 -29.51
C PHE A 30 -16.46 8.87 -28.30
N LYS A 31 -16.28 8.30 -27.11
CA LYS A 31 -16.06 9.03 -25.86
C LYS A 31 -14.61 8.86 -25.42
N LEU A 32 -13.95 9.96 -25.10
CA LEU A 32 -12.62 9.94 -24.51
C LEU A 32 -12.67 10.62 -23.15
N SER A 33 -12.20 9.93 -22.12
CA SER A 33 -12.07 10.48 -20.77
C SER A 33 -10.65 10.23 -20.25
N GLY A 34 -10.16 11.14 -19.43
CA GLY A 34 -8.86 11.02 -18.80
C GLY A 34 -8.83 11.71 -17.45
N SER A 35 -8.05 11.15 -16.54
CA SER A 35 -7.75 11.82 -15.26
C SER A 35 -6.29 11.60 -14.89
N ALA A 36 -5.69 12.63 -14.30
CA ALA A 36 -4.35 12.56 -13.73
C ALA A 36 -4.35 13.30 -12.40
N ALA A 37 -3.68 12.73 -11.40
CA ALA A 37 -3.47 13.33 -10.11
C ALA A 37 -2.01 13.20 -9.70
N TYR A 38 -1.42 14.31 -9.28
CA TYR A 38 -0.13 14.37 -8.63
C TYR A 38 -0.34 14.68 -7.15
N VAL A 39 0.34 13.93 -6.29
CA VAL A 39 0.35 14.14 -4.84
C VAL A 39 1.80 14.15 -4.37
N ASN A 40 2.21 15.23 -3.74
CA ASN A 40 3.44 15.29 -2.94
C ASN A 40 3.07 15.25 -1.46
N THR A 41 3.69 14.34 -0.71
CA THR A 41 3.51 14.23 0.74
C THR A 41 4.87 14.28 1.40
N LYS A 42 5.09 15.27 2.25
CA LYS A 42 6.31 15.41 3.06
C LYS A 42 5.97 15.27 4.53
N ASP A 43 6.77 14.51 5.26
CA ASP A 43 6.56 14.33 6.69
C ASP A 43 7.86 14.34 7.49
N THR A 44 7.69 14.65 8.77
CA THR A 44 8.70 14.45 9.81
C THR A 44 8.01 13.67 10.91
N LYS A 45 8.51 12.47 11.19
CA LYS A 45 7.98 11.53 12.18
C LYS A 45 8.99 11.40 13.32
N ALA A 46 8.49 11.16 14.52
CA ALA A 46 9.31 10.80 15.67
C ALA A 46 9.58 9.30 15.70
N GLN A 47 10.59 8.89 16.46
CA GLN A 47 10.88 7.47 16.70
C GLN A 47 9.70 6.75 17.35
N ASN A 48 9.40 5.56 16.84
CA ASN A 48 8.35 4.69 17.34
C ASN A 48 8.88 3.27 17.64
N GLY A 49 8.11 2.50 18.40
CA GLY A 49 8.48 1.14 18.78
C GLY A 49 9.38 1.05 20.01
N SER A 50 9.88 -0.16 20.28
CA SER A 50 10.76 -0.45 21.41
C SER A 50 12.21 -0.19 21.03
N ASN A 51 12.61 1.07 21.02
CA ASN A 51 14.00 1.47 20.83
C ASN A 51 14.44 2.51 21.87
N LEU A 52 15.74 2.59 22.13
CA LEU A 52 16.30 3.42 23.21
C LEU A 52 16.16 4.93 22.95
N SER A 53 15.98 5.30 21.69
CA SER A 53 15.66 6.65 21.21
C SER A 53 14.15 6.89 21.09
N GLY A 54 13.29 6.01 21.59
CA GLY A 54 11.84 6.07 21.40
C GLY A 54 11.16 7.05 22.35
N ILE A 55 10.27 7.91 21.83
CA ILE A 55 9.58 8.95 22.62
C ILE A 55 8.83 8.35 23.82
N MET A 56 7.97 7.37 23.57
CA MET A 56 7.10 6.79 24.61
C MET A 56 7.87 5.90 25.59
N LEU A 57 8.98 5.31 25.17
CA LEU A 57 9.74 4.38 26.00
C LEU A 57 10.43 5.13 27.14
N GLY A 58 11.13 6.23 26.82
CA GLY A 58 11.72 7.12 27.82
C GLY A 58 10.67 7.76 28.72
N LEU A 59 9.56 8.27 28.14
CA LEU A 59 8.48 8.92 28.91
C LEU A 59 7.86 8.00 29.97
N THR A 60 7.61 6.74 29.64
CA THR A 60 6.89 5.81 30.53
C THR A 60 7.78 5.13 31.57
N ARG A 61 9.10 5.06 31.35
CA ARG A 61 10.07 4.44 32.26
C ARG A 61 10.72 5.41 33.24
N MET A 62 10.56 6.70 33.00
CA MET A 62 11.08 7.75 33.84
C MET A 62 10.15 8.01 35.04
N PRO A 63 10.69 8.25 36.25
CA PRO A 63 9.86 8.52 37.41
C PRO A 63 9.14 9.88 37.26
N PRO A 64 7.90 10.02 37.77
CA PRO A 64 7.15 11.28 37.71
C PRO A 64 7.87 12.48 38.35
N SER A 65 8.86 12.24 39.21
CA SER A 65 9.64 13.28 39.88
C SER A 65 10.77 13.86 39.02
N PHE A 66 11.13 13.25 37.90
CA PHE A 66 12.19 13.75 37.04
C PHE A 66 11.67 14.83 36.09
N ASN A 67 12.33 15.99 36.10
CA ASN A 67 12.00 17.07 35.18
C ASN A 67 12.73 16.89 33.84
N ILE A 68 11.99 16.53 32.78
CA ILE A 68 12.52 16.38 31.41
C ILE A 68 13.07 17.66 30.80
N LEU A 69 12.67 18.82 31.33
CA LEU A 69 13.14 20.15 30.94
C LEU A 69 14.14 20.74 31.96
N GLY A 70 14.65 19.92 32.89
CA GLY A 70 15.56 20.33 33.96
C GLY A 70 17.05 20.29 33.60
N GLY A 71 17.38 19.95 32.36
CA GLY A 71 18.74 19.85 31.87
C GLY A 71 19.45 21.21 31.85
N PRO A 72 20.77 21.23 32.05
CA PRO A 72 21.56 22.47 32.12
C PRO A 72 21.89 23.08 30.75
N GLY A 73 21.48 22.43 29.65
CA GLY A 73 21.63 22.90 28.28
C GLY A 73 20.62 23.99 27.91
N ALA A 74 20.80 24.56 26.71
CA ALA A 74 20.00 25.69 26.25
C ALA A 74 18.53 25.36 26.02
N ASN A 75 18.20 24.09 25.75
CA ASN A 75 16.85 23.66 25.45
C ASN A 75 16.15 22.99 26.65
N GLY A 76 16.86 22.80 27.78
CA GLY A 76 16.36 22.17 28.99
C GLY A 76 16.21 20.64 28.92
N TYR A 77 16.17 20.05 27.72
CA TYR A 77 16.20 18.59 27.53
C TYR A 77 17.58 18.05 27.15
N ASP A 78 18.60 18.90 27.22
CA ASP A 78 19.98 18.64 26.87
C ASP A 78 20.96 19.04 27.97
N THR A 79 22.17 18.50 27.91
CA THR A 79 23.32 18.95 28.71
C THR A 79 23.97 20.17 28.05
N ARG A 80 24.93 20.81 28.74
CA ARG A 80 25.68 21.95 28.18
C ARG A 80 26.44 21.60 26.90
N ASP A 81 26.79 20.33 26.73
CA ASP A 81 27.52 19.81 25.58
C ASP A 81 26.56 19.27 24.49
N GLY A 82 25.26 19.55 24.61
CA GLY A 82 24.22 19.16 23.64
C GLY A 82 23.80 17.69 23.70
N GLN A 83 24.29 16.92 24.68
CA GLN A 83 23.91 15.53 24.88
C GLN A 83 22.51 15.42 25.51
N SER A 84 21.88 14.27 25.38
CA SER A 84 20.55 13.99 25.95
C SER A 84 20.54 14.13 27.49
N TRP A 85 19.58 14.89 28.06
CA TRP A 85 19.38 14.99 29.52
C TRP A 85 18.50 13.87 30.04
N THR A 86 19.10 12.81 30.60
CA THR A 86 18.40 11.54 30.86
C THR A 86 18.36 11.21 32.35
N TYR A 87 17.26 10.57 32.79
CA TYR A 87 17.17 9.98 34.13
C TYR A 87 17.95 8.67 34.22
N PHE A 88 17.80 7.83 33.19
CA PHE A 88 18.48 6.55 33.06
C PHE A 88 19.28 6.59 31.75
N SER A 89 20.59 6.35 31.84
CA SER A 89 21.51 6.56 30.73
C SER A 89 21.21 5.72 29.49
N ALA A 90 20.44 4.65 29.62
CA ALA A 90 20.08 3.80 28.49
C ALA A 90 18.95 4.34 27.61
N TYR A 91 18.21 5.39 28.03
CA TYR A 91 17.14 5.97 27.20
C TYR A 91 17.42 7.43 26.92
N ASP A 92 17.15 7.86 25.69
CA ASP A 92 17.16 9.28 25.36
C ASP A 92 16.07 10.04 26.12
N ASN A 93 16.33 11.33 26.36
CA ASN A 93 15.29 12.28 26.69
C ASN A 93 14.29 12.32 25.50
N PRO A 94 12.98 12.14 25.76
CA PRO A 94 11.97 12.11 24.70
C PRO A 94 11.94 13.37 23.83
N LEU A 95 12.16 14.55 24.42
CA LEU A 95 12.21 15.79 23.65
C LEU A 95 13.49 15.87 22.83
N TRP A 96 14.63 15.48 23.41
CA TRP A 96 15.90 15.44 22.67
C TRP A 96 15.79 14.53 21.44
N SER A 97 15.21 13.33 21.58
CA SER A 97 15.02 12.42 20.45
C SER A 97 14.08 12.96 19.38
N ALA A 98 12.98 13.63 19.76
CA ALA A 98 12.06 14.24 18.80
C ALA A 98 12.75 15.24 17.85
N TYR A 99 13.75 15.98 18.35
CA TYR A 99 14.49 16.97 17.57
C TYR A 99 15.75 16.41 16.90
N ASN A 100 16.44 15.44 17.52
CA ASN A 100 17.75 14.97 17.06
C ASN A 100 17.70 13.66 16.27
N ASN A 101 16.63 12.86 16.42
CA ASN A 101 16.48 11.57 15.73
C ASN A 101 15.27 11.50 14.77
N PRO A 102 15.06 12.52 13.89
CA PRO A 102 13.87 12.56 13.04
C PRO A 102 13.91 11.50 11.93
N LEU A 103 12.72 11.00 11.57
CA LEU A 103 12.46 10.29 10.33
C LEU A 103 11.75 11.23 9.36
N THR A 104 12.40 11.60 8.26
CA THR A 104 11.77 12.42 7.21
C THR A 104 11.36 11.59 6.01
N GLY A 105 10.17 11.85 5.46
CA GLY A 105 9.68 11.25 4.23
C GLY A 105 9.34 12.30 3.17
N ASP A 106 9.59 11.99 1.89
CA ASP A 106 9.13 12.74 0.73
C ASP A 106 8.60 11.76 -0.32
N VAL A 107 7.29 11.78 -0.54
CA VAL A 107 6.59 10.88 -1.47
C VAL A 107 6.01 11.69 -2.61
N ASN A 108 6.46 11.38 -3.82
CA ASN A 108 5.92 11.90 -5.07
C ASN A 108 5.13 10.81 -5.76
N ARG A 109 3.82 10.99 -5.94
CA ARG A 109 2.94 10.01 -6.58
C ARG A 109 2.16 10.62 -7.73
N ILE A 110 2.18 9.97 -8.88
CA ILE A 110 1.35 10.27 -10.04
C ILE A 110 0.42 9.08 -10.26
N THR A 111 -0.88 9.35 -10.29
CA THR A 111 -1.92 8.37 -10.65
C THR A 111 -2.72 8.92 -11.81
N GLY A 112 -3.09 8.07 -12.75
CA GLY A 112 -3.91 8.51 -13.86
C GLY A 112 -4.48 7.37 -14.67
N ASN A 113 -5.43 7.73 -15.53
CA ASN A 113 -5.96 6.84 -16.53
C ASN A 113 -6.45 7.61 -17.74
N ILE A 114 -6.52 6.90 -18.86
CA ILE A 114 -7.21 7.28 -20.08
C ILE A 114 -8.16 6.16 -20.46
N THR A 115 -9.40 6.51 -20.78
CA THR A 115 -10.45 5.56 -21.19
C THR A 115 -11.08 6.06 -22.48
N GLY A 116 -11.03 5.24 -23.52
CA GLY A 116 -11.76 5.43 -24.77
C GLY A 116 -12.92 4.44 -24.86
N THR A 117 -14.12 4.92 -25.17
CA THR A 117 -15.31 4.10 -25.40
C THR A 117 -15.87 4.40 -26.78
N LEU A 118 -16.10 3.37 -27.60
CA LEU A 118 -16.73 3.46 -28.91
C LEU A 118 -18.09 2.76 -28.85
N SER A 119 -19.18 3.53 -28.98
CA SER A 119 -20.54 3.00 -29.11
C SER A 119 -20.81 2.59 -30.55
N LEU A 120 -20.60 1.31 -30.88
CA LEU A 120 -20.80 0.78 -32.23
C LEU A 120 -22.28 0.87 -32.64
N THR A 121 -23.16 0.49 -31.72
CA THR A 121 -24.63 0.52 -31.84
C THR A 121 -25.24 1.09 -30.56
N SER A 122 -26.56 1.21 -30.49
CA SER A 122 -27.27 1.59 -29.25
C SER A 122 -27.18 0.55 -28.12
N TRP A 123 -26.70 -0.65 -28.42
CA TRP A 123 -26.63 -1.78 -27.50
C TRP A 123 -25.23 -2.37 -27.36
N LEU A 124 -24.20 -1.82 -28.01
CA LEU A 124 -22.83 -2.34 -27.96
C LEU A 124 -21.80 -1.21 -27.81
N ASP A 125 -21.11 -1.22 -26.68
CA ASP A 125 -19.96 -0.36 -26.40
C ASP A 125 -18.66 -1.19 -26.39
N LEU A 126 -17.61 -0.71 -27.05
CA LEU A 126 -16.24 -1.21 -26.87
C LEU A 126 -15.44 -0.20 -26.05
N THR A 127 -14.81 -0.63 -24.97
CA THR A 127 -14.02 0.24 -24.09
C THR A 127 -12.60 -0.28 -23.94
N ALA A 128 -11.63 0.62 -24.12
CA ALA A 128 -10.23 0.41 -23.78
C ALA A 128 -9.84 1.41 -22.69
N ARG A 129 -9.20 0.93 -21.62
CA ARG A 129 -8.74 1.73 -20.49
C ARG A 129 -7.29 1.40 -20.19
N LEU A 130 -6.46 2.42 -20.04
CA LEU A 130 -5.10 2.33 -19.55
C LEU A 130 -4.97 3.19 -18.31
N GLY A 131 -4.51 2.60 -17.21
CA GLY A 131 -4.22 3.26 -15.94
C GLY A 131 -2.78 3.05 -15.52
N ALA A 132 -2.23 4.05 -14.84
CA ALA A 132 -0.90 3.98 -14.25
C ALA A 132 -0.89 4.62 -12.85
N ASP A 133 -0.12 4.02 -11.96
CA ASP A 133 0.19 4.51 -10.62
C ASP A 133 1.69 4.38 -10.40
N SER A 134 2.35 5.51 -10.23
CA SER A 134 3.79 5.56 -10.02
C SER A 134 4.08 6.40 -8.80
N TYR A 135 4.93 5.90 -7.91
CA TYR A 135 5.46 6.72 -6.83
C TYR A 135 6.94 6.48 -6.57
N ASN A 136 7.58 7.54 -6.07
CA ASN A 136 8.90 7.53 -5.47
C ASN A 136 8.74 8.00 -4.02
N ASP A 137 9.19 7.17 -3.08
CA ASP A 137 9.15 7.40 -1.64
C ASP A 137 10.58 7.41 -1.12
N GLN A 138 11.05 8.60 -0.73
CA GLN A 138 12.37 8.81 -0.15
C GLN A 138 12.22 9.00 1.35
N ARG A 139 12.91 8.16 2.12
CA ARG A 139 12.90 8.18 3.58
C ARG A 139 14.31 8.37 4.09
N LYS A 140 14.46 9.18 5.12
CA LYS A 140 15.73 9.39 5.81
C LYS A 140 15.53 9.34 7.31
N GLN A 141 16.11 8.34 7.95
CA GLN A 141 16.21 8.21 9.39
C GLN A 141 17.55 8.78 9.84
N VAL A 142 17.54 9.57 10.89
CA VAL A 142 18.75 10.08 11.53
C VAL A 142 18.78 9.59 12.98
N PHE A 143 19.95 9.14 13.41
CA PHE A 143 20.30 9.01 14.82
C PHE A 143 21.51 9.89 15.07
N ALA A 144 21.37 10.88 15.93
CA ALA A 144 22.46 11.82 16.21
C ALA A 144 23.62 11.14 16.95
N VAL A 145 24.82 11.70 16.83
CA VAL A 145 25.94 11.34 17.73
C VAL A 145 25.49 11.67 19.15
N GLY A 146 25.53 10.70 20.06
CA GLY A 146 24.96 10.80 21.41
C GLY A 146 23.62 10.10 21.62
N ALA A 147 22.92 9.69 20.55
CA ALA A 147 21.67 8.92 20.67
C ALA A 147 21.94 7.54 21.27
N GLN A 148 21.03 7.05 22.12
CA GLN A 148 21.17 5.72 22.73
C GLN A 148 20.78 4.57 21.80
N ASP A 149 20.10 4.85 20.68
CA ASP A 149 19.79 3.89 19.62
C ASP A 149 20.36 4.36 18.27
N PRO A 150 20.92 3.45 17.43
CA PRO A 150 21.25 2.05 17.75
C PRO A 150 22.35 1.94 18.84
N PRO A 151 22.63 0.75 19.41
CA PRO A 151 23.49 0.56 20.59
C PRO A 151 24.98 0.93 20.38
N ALA A 152 25.24 2.23 20.25
CA ALA A 152 26.51 2.94 20.34
C ALA A 152 26.20 4.41 19.98
N PRO A 153 26.59 5.41 20.78
CA PRO A 153 26.30 6.82 20.54
C PRO A 153 27.17 7.45 19.42
N VAL A 154 27.46 6.68 18.38
CA VAL A 154 28.38 7.01 17.27
C VAL A 154 27.69 7.71 16.09
N GLY A 155 26.37 7.85 16.16
CA GLY A 155 25.55 8.44 15.10
C GLY A 155 25.34 7.50 13.91
N GLU A 156 24.18 7.66 13.26
CA GLU A 156 23.76 6.79 12.17
C GLU A 156 22.74 7.46 11.23
N ILE A 157 22.74 7.07 9.96
CA ILE A 157 21.81 7.55 8.94
C ILE A 157 21.29 6.36 8.15
N TRP A 158 19.97 6.26 7.99
CA TRP A 158 19.37 5.36 6.99
C TRP A 158 18.73 6.18 5.90
N GLU A 159 18.99 5.82 4.66
CA GLU A 159 18.31 6.36 3.49
C GLU A 159 17.64 5.21 2.73
N ASN A 160 16.33 5.34 2.51
CA ASN A 160 15.55 4.32 1.82
C ASN A 160 14.75 4.96 0.68
N THR A 161 14.98 4.49 -0.54
CA THR A 161 14.24 4.91 -1.73
C THR A 161 13.39 3.74 -2.23
N LYS A 162 12.06 3.90 -2.19
CA LYS A 162 11.12 2.95 -2.78
C LYS A 162 10.53 3.53 -4.05
N ASN A 163 10.70 2.84 -5.17
CA ASN A 163 10.04 3.15 -6.42
C ASN A 163 8.98 2.10 -6.70
N ARG A 164 7.78 2.53 -7.09
CA ARG A 164 6.76 1.61 -7.58
C ARG A 164 6.19 2.11 -8.89
N LEU A 165 5.96 1.18 -9.80
CA LEU A 165 5.16 1.38 -11.00
C LEU A 165 4.12 0.27 -11.10
N GLU A 166 2.86 0.67 -11.19
CA GLU A 166 1.73 -0.19 -11.48
C GLU A 166 1.03 0.30 -12.74
N VAL A 167 0.83 -0.61 -13.69
CA VAL A 167 0.10 -0.36 -14.94
C VAL A 167 -1.04 -1.35 -15.04
N ASN A 168 -2.24 -0.85 -15.30
CA ASN A 168 -3.45 -1.64 -15.49
C ASN A 168 -4.10 -1.32 -16.83
N THR A 169 -4.40 -2.35 -17.60
CA THR A 169 -5.02 -2.23 -18.92
C THR A 169 -6.27 -3.09 -18.98
N ASP A 170 -7.39 -2.49 -19.36
CA ASP A 170 -8.65 -3.19 -19.57
C ASP A 170 -9.12 -3.01 -21.01
N LEU A 171 -9.61 -4.09 -21.61
CA LEU A 171 -10.31 -4.06 -22.89
C LEU A 171 -11.60 -4.86 -22.74
N PHE A 172 -12.76 -4.25 -22.95
CA PHE A 172 -14.03 -4.94 -22.75
C PHE A 172 -15.13 -4.44 -23.68
N ALA A 173 -16.06 -5.34 -23.97
CA ALA A 173 -17.29 -5.07 -24.70
C ALA A 173 -18.47 -5.14 -23.73
N ALA A 174 -19.35 -4.15 -23.77
CA ALA A 174 -20.58 -4.12 -22.99
C ALA A 174 -21.80 -4.16 -23.93
N PHE A 175 -22.61 -5.21 -23.76
CA PHE A 175 -23.83 -5.49 -24.47
C PHE A 175 -25.03 -5.09 -23.61
N LYS A 176 -25.89 -4.24 -24.16
CA LYS A 176 -27.06 -3.64 -23.49
C LYS A 176 -28.27 -3.70 -24.44
N PRO A 177 -28.75 -4.91 -24.80
CA PRO A 177 -29.89 -5.05 -25.68
C PRO A 177 -31.11 -4.28 -25.13
N GLN A 178 -31.79 -3.56 -26.00
CA GLN A 178 -33.07 -2.95 -25.68
C GLN A 178 -34.14 -4.03 -25.85
N LEU A 179 -34.64 -4.55 -24.73
CA LEU A 179 -35.68 -5.59 -24.70
C LEU A 179 -37.03 -4.93 -24.42
N GLU A 180 -38.07 -5.38 -25.11
CA GLU A 180 -39.44 -4.99 -24.81
C GLU A 180 -40.01 -5.83 -23.65
N GLY A 181 -40.85 -5.21 -22.81
CA GLY A 181 -41.51 -5.86 -21.69
C GLY A 181 -40.77 -5.72 -20.37
N ARG A 182 -40.83 -6.76 -19.54
CA ARG A 182 -40.42 -6.71 -18.12
C ARG A 182 -38.96 -7.13 -17.90
N PHE A 183 -38.26 -7.61 -18.92
CA PHE A 183 -36.88 -8.11 -18.78
C PHE A 183 -35.86 -7.05 -19.20
N GLY A 184 -34.80 -6.91 -18.41
CA GLY A 184 -33.60 -6.15 -18.77
C GLY A 184 -32.37 -7.04 -18.70
N VAL A 185 -31.48 -6.96 -19.69
CA VAL A 185 -30.24 -7.74 -19.74
C VAL A 185 -29.05 -6.83 -20.05
N THR A 186 -27.97 -7.02 -19.32
CA THR A 186 -26.66 -6.44 -19.61
C THR A 186 -25.60 -7.52 -19.53
N PHE A 187 -24.68 -7.56 -20.49
CA PHE A 187 -23.57 -8.49 -20.48
C PHE A 187 -22.27 -7.75 -20.77
N THR A 188 -21.23 -7.99 -19.98
CA THR A 188 -19.88 -7.47 -20.23
C THR A 188 -18.93 -8.62 -20.38
N LEU A 189 -18.06 -8.57 -21.39
CA LEU A 189 -16.95 -9.51 -21.59
C LEU A 189 -15.68 -8.71 -21.79
N GLY A 190 -14.61 -9.05 -21.07
CA GLY A 190 -13.37 -8.29 -21.15
C GLY A 190 -12.13 -9.04 -20.74
N THR A 191 -11.00 -8.42 -21.03
CA THR A 191 -9.67 -8.84 -20.59
C THR A 191 -9.03 -7.75 -19.74
N ASN A 192 -8.15 -8.16 -18.84
CA ASN A 192 -7.40 -7.28 -17.96
C ASN A 192 -5.94 -7.72 -17.92
N LEU A 193 -5.03 -6.75 -17.94
CA LEU A 193 -3.60 -6.95 -17.72
C LEU A 193 -3.15 -6.01 -16.61
N ASN A 194 -2.43 -6.54 -15.61
CA ASN A 194 -1.82 -5.75 -14.55
C ASN A 194 -0.33 -6.08 -14.46
N SER A 195 0.50 -5.06 -14.33
CA SER A 195 1.95 -5.20 -14.09
C SER A 195 2.33 -4.32 -12.92
N ARG A 196 3.00 -4.91 -11.92
CA ARG A 196 3.49 -4.21 -10.72
C ARG A 196 4.97 -4.47 -10.57
N ARG A 197 5.74 -3.39 -10.44
CA ARG A 197 7.17 -3.42 -10.14
C ARG A 197 7.44 -2.54 -8.93
N ASP A 198 8.11 -3.10 -7.94
CA ASP A 198 8.56 -2.42 -6.74
C ASP A 198 10.09 -2.54 -6.67
N ASP A 199 10.81 -1.43 -6.53
CA ASP A 199 12.26 -1.37 -6.28
C ASP A 199 12.48 -0.73 -4.91
N ASP A 200 13.19 -1.40 -4.00
CA ASP A 200 13.57 -0.90 -2.68
C ASP A 200 15.09 -0.82 -2.58
N ILE A 201 15.60 0.39 -2.40
CA ILE A 201 17.03 0.67 -2.26
C ILE A 201 17.25 1.23 -0.86
N PHE A 202 18.05 0.53 -0.07
CA PHE A 202 18.40 0.93 1.28
C PHE A 202 19.90 1.20 1.37
N SER A 203 20.25 2.25 2.11
CA SER A 203 21.62 2.61 2.43
C SER A 203 21.70 3.01 3.91
N ARG A 204 22.72 2.53 4.61
CA ARG A 204 22.98 2.83 6.01
C ARG A 204 24.42 3.30 6.16
N GLY A 205 24.61 4.39 6.88
CA GLY A 205 25.91 4.92 7.27
C GLY A 205 26.02 5.04 8.78
N ARG A 206 27.06 4.48 9.39
CA ARG A 206 27.33 4.51 10.84
C ARG A 206 28.72 5.10 11.12
N ASN A 207 28.96 5.49 12.38
CA ASN A 207 30.22 6.08 12.86
C ASN A 207 30.45 7.43 12.18
N LEU A 208 29.59 8.39 12.52
CA LEU A 208 29.62 9.72 11.94
C LEU A 208 30.78 10.53 12.52
N ALA A 209 31.65 11.07 11.64
CA ALA A 209 32.81 11.83 12.07
C ALA A 209 32.44 13.24 12.59
N VAL A 210 31.50 13.91 11.92
CA VAL A 210 31.07 15.27 12.26
C VAL A 210 29.63 15.26 12.80
N PRO A 211 29.39 15.56 14.09
CA PRO A 211 28.04 15.71 14.64
C PRO A 211 27.21 16.75 13.87
N GLY A 212 25.93 16.45 13.62
CA GLY A 212 25.00 17.33 12.90
C GLY A 212 25.14 17.33 11.37
N PHE A 213 26.18 16.70 10.80
CA PHE A 213 26.31 16.52 9.36
C PHE A 213 25.76 15.16 8.90
N TYR A 214 24.46 15.11 8.62
CA TYR A 214 23.78 13.87 8.25
C TYR A 214 23.90 13.56 6.76
N ASN A 215 25.10 13.15 6.32
CA ASN A 215 25.36 12.63 4.99
C ASN A 215 26.04 11.26 5.08
N LEU A 216 25.75 10.34 4.16
CA LEU A 216 26.42 9.03 4.09
C LEU A 216 27.95 9.18 3.94
N SER A 217 28.44 10.25 3.32
CA SER A 217 29.89 10.53 3.22
C SER A 217 30.58 10.85 4.56
N ASN A 218 29.80 11.13 5.60
CA ASN A 218 30.31 11.39 6.96
C ASN A 218 30.49 10.10 7.77
N ALA A 219 30.10 8.95 7.22
CA ALA A 219 30.13 7.65 7.88
C ALA A 219 31.40 6.88 7.51
N SER A 220 32.02 6.19 8.47
CA SER A 220 33.12 5.24 8.16
C SER A 220 32.61 3.89 7.69
N ASP A 221 31.41 3.50 8.12
CA ASP A 221 30.82 2.20 7.85
C ASP A 221 29.60 2.39 6.94
N LEU A 222 29.63 1.78 5.75
CA LEU A 222 28.59 1.91 4.75
C LEU A 222 28.00 0.54 4.38
N TYR A 223 26.68 0.46 4.40
CA TYR A 223 25.92 -0.72 4.00
C TYR A 223 24.91 -0.34 2.94
N ASN A 224 24.73 -1.19 1.94
CA ASN A 224 23.74 -0.98 0.90
C ASN A 224 23.03 -2.30 0.54
N SER A 225 21.76 -2.18 0.14
CA SER A 225 21.01 -3.29 -0.41
C SER A 225 20.00 -2.80 -1.42
N LYS A 226 19.69 -3.64 -2.41
CA LYS A 226 18.60 -3.42 -3.34
C LYS A 226 17.76 -4.68 -3.45
N THR A 227 16.45 -4.51 -3.44
CA THR A 227 15.48 -5.58 -3.72
C THR A 227 14.51 -5.11 -4.78
N THR A 228 14.22 -5.96 -5.76
CA THR A 228 13.24 -5.70 -6.81
C THR A 228 12.19 -6.80 -6.78
N PHE A 229 10.91 -6.43 -6.77
CA PHE A 229 9.78 -7.33 -6.95
C PHE A 229 9.04 -6.98 -8.22
N GLU A 230 8.73 -8.00 -9.02
CA GLU A 230 7.94 -7.83 -10.22
C GLU A 230 6.87 -8.94 -10.31
N ARG A 231 5.64 -8.54 -10.63
CA ARG A 231 4.55 -9.47 -10.91
C ARG A 231 3.66 -8.95 -12.02
N ARG A 232 3.12 -9.89 -12.79
CA ARG A 232 2.15 -9.64 -13.85
C ARG A 232 0.95 -10.56 -13.66
N LEU A 233 -0.23 -10.02 -13.96
CA LEU A 233 -1.49 -10.72 -13.95
C LEU A 233 -2.16 -10.49 -15.30
N ALA A 234 -2.67 -11.56 -15.89
CA ALA A 234 -3.58 -11.48 -17.03
C ALA A 234 -4.91 -12.11 -16.63
N GLY A 235 -6.02 -11.60 -17.12
CA GLY A 235 -7.33 -12.11 -16.78
C GLY A 235 -8.34 -11.95 -17.91
N ILE A 236 -9.31 -12.86 -17.93
CA ILE A 236 -10.55 -12.74 -18.72
C ILE A 236 -11.73 -12.77 -17.76
N PHE A 237 -12.72 -11.91 -17.99
CA PHE A 237 -13.87 -11.79 -17.10
C PHE A 237 -15.16 -11.56 -17.87
N GLY A 238 -16.25 -12.03 -17.28
CA GLY A 238 -17.62 -11.80 -17.73
C GLY A 238 -18.52 -11.39 -16.57
N ASP A 239 -19.48 -10.52 -16.86
CA ASP A 239 -20.54 -10.07 -15.94
C ASP A 239 -21.87 -10.09 -16.69
N LEU A 240 -22.83 -10.86 -16.20
CA LEU A 240 -24.19 -10.95 -16.72
C LEU A 240 -25.16 -10.42 -15.66
N GLY A 241 -25.80 -9.30 -15.97
CA GLY A 241 -26.92 -8.74 -15.22
C GLY A 241 -28.25 -9.06 -15.90
N VAL A 242 -29.19 -9.63 -15.16
CA VAL A 242 -30.58 -9.85 -15.56
C VAL A 242 -31.48 -9.18 -14.55
N SER A 243 -32.49 -8.46 -15.03
CA SER A 243 -33.52 -7.85 -14.21
C SER A 243 -34.91 -8.25 -14.72
N PHE A 244 -35.84 -8.36 -13.80
CA PHE A 244 -37.25 -8.62 -14.09
C PHE A 244 -38.12 -7.62 -13.32
N ASP A 245 -38.95 -6.92 -14.08
CA ASP A 245 -39.96 -5.97 -13.63
C ASP A 245 -39.47 -4.85 -12.73
N ASN A 246 -38.16 -4.53 -12.78
CA ASN A 246 -37.50 -3.62 -11.84
C ASN A 246 -37.63 -4.05 -10.36
N GLN A 247 -37.92 -5.33 -10.09
CA GLN A 247 -38.04 -5.86 -8.72
C GLN A 247 -36.97 -6.91 -8.43
N LEU A 248 -36.76 -7.83 -9.36
CA LEU A 248 -35.84 -8.95 -9.19
C LEU A 248 -34.59 -8.72 -10.04
N TYR A 249 -33.42 -8.91 -9.44
CA TYR A 249 -32.14 -8.73 -10.09
C TYR A 249 -31.24 -9.92 -9.80
N LEU A 250 -30.67 -10.50 -10.84
CA LEU A 250 -29.65 -11.53 -10.79
C LEU A 250 -28.40 -11.01 -11.47
N ASN A 251 -27.26 -11.01 -10.78
CA ASN A 251 -25.96 -10.78 -11.38
C ASN A 251 -25.12 -12.06 -11.24
N LEU A 252 -24.53 -12.52 -12.34
CA LEU A 252 -23.60 -13.63 -12.39
C LEU A 252 -22.27 -13.13 -12.95
N THR A 253 -21.17 -13.38 -12.25
CA THR A 253 -19.83 -13.05 -12.74
C THR A 253 -18.96 -14.30 -12.80
N GLY A 254 -17.99 -14.28 -13.71
CA GLY A 254 -16.94 -15.28 -13.78
C GLY A 254 -15.65 -14.64 -14.24
N ARG A 255 -14.54 -14.97 -13.58
CA ARG A 255 -13.22 -14.48 -13.96
C ARG A 255 -12.19 -15.60 -13.87
N ASN A 256 -11.30 -15.68 -14.85
CA ASN A 256 -10.14 -16.55 -14.82
C ASN A 256 -8.87 -15.71 -14.95
N ASP A 257 -7.94 -15.87 -14.01
CA ASP A 257 -6.68 -15.15 -13.97
C ASP A 257 -5.46 -16.07 -14.15
N TRP A 258 -4.40 -15.51 -14.69
CA TRP A 258 -3.07 -16.11 -14.82
C TRP A 258 -2.05 -15.17 -14.18
N ALA A 259 -1.44 -15.59 -13.08
CA ALA A 259 -0.46 -14.78 -12.34
C ALA A 259 0.96 -15.31 -12.55
N SER A 260 1.92 -14.41 -12.80
CA SER A 260 3.33 -14.75 -12.99
C SER A 260 4.00 -15.34 -11.73
N THR A 261 3.38 -15.19 -10.56
CA THR A 261 3.93 -15.60 -9.26
C THR A 261 3.76 -17.08 -8.93
N PHE A 262 2.95 -17.81 -9.70
CA PHE A 262 2.83 -19.27 -9.62
C PHE A 262 3.98 -19.99 -10.32
N GLY A 263 4.20 -21.27 -9.95
CA GLY A 263 5.07 -22.18 -10.70
C GLY A 263 4.54 -22.46 -12.12
N GLU A 264 5.35 -23.10 -12.97
CA GLU A 264 5.02 -23.25 -14.40
C GLU A 264 3.65 -23.90 -14.66
N ASP A 265 3.31 -24.96 -13.91
CA ASP A 265 2.08 -25.71 -14.10
C ASP A 265 0.83 -24.93 -13.67
N ALA A 266 0.82 -24.39 -12.44
CA ALA A 266 -0.29 -23.57 -11.95
C ALA A 266 -0.44 -22.26 -12.76
N ARG A 267 0.67 -21.67 -13.21
CA ARG A 267 0.67 -20.48 -14.07
C ARG A 267 0.01 -20.73 -15.42
N LYS A 268 0.14 -21.93 -16.02
CA LYS A 268 -0.51 -22.27 -17.31
C LYS A 268 -2.01 -22.52 -17.15
N LYS A 269 -2.43 -23.17 -16.06
CA LYS A 269 -3.84 -23.48 -15.78
C LYS A 269 -4.66 -22.23 -15.50
N GLY A 270 -4.08 -21.25 -14.82
CA GLY A 270 -4.82 -20.10 -14.29
C GLY A 270 -5.78 -20.52 -13.19
N PHE A 271 -6.60 -19.58 -12.71
CA PHE A 271 -7.52 -19.81 -11.60
C PHE A 271 -8.85 -19.08 -11.80
N PHE A 272 -9.92 -19.87 -11.86
CA PHE A 272 -11.28 -19.40 -12.10
C PHE A 272 -12.04 -19.21 -10.79
N TYR A 273 -12.74 -18.09 -10.68
CA TYR A 273 -13.56 -17.78 -9.52
C TYR A 273 -14.88 -17.09 -9.95
N PRO A 274 -16.05 -17.71 -9.66
CA PRO A 274 -17.36 -17.16 -9.99
C PRO A 274 -17.96 -16.35 -8.83
N SER A 275 -18.97 -15.52 -9.14
CA SER A 275 -19.89 -14.95 -8.16
C SER A 275 -21.33 -14.92 -8.66
N ALA A 276 -22.27 -14.89 -7.74
CA ALA A 276 -23.69 -14.75 -8.00
C ALA A 276 -24.32 -13.83 -6.93
N ASN A 277 -25.15 -12.89 -7.36
CA ASN A 277 -25.90 -11.99 -6.50
C ASN A 277 -27.37 -12.00 -6.91
N LEU A 278 -28.26 -12.33 -5.97
CA LEU A 278 -29.70 -12.24 -6.14
C LEU A 278 -30.23 -11.14 -5.25
N SER A 279 -31.04 -10.25 -5.80
CA SER A 279 -31.70 -9.22 -5.02
C SER A 279 -33.14 -9.00 -5.45
N TRP A 280 -34.02 -8.85 -4.46
CA TRP A 280 -35.44 -8.68 -4.67
C TRP A 280 -35.96 -7.49 -3.89
N VAL A 281 -36.50 -6.51 -4.60
CA VAL A 281 -37.24 -5.36 -4.08
C VAL A 281 -38.69 -5.80 -3.88
N PHE A 282 -38.96 -6.46 -2.76
CA PHE A 282 -40.28 -7.02 -2.47
C PHE A 282 -41.32 -5.93 -2.14
N SER A 283 -40.90 -4.71 -1.81
CA SER A 283 -41.83 -3.61 -1.53
C SER A 283 -42.73 -3.25 -2.70
N GLU A 284 -42.30 -3.53 -3.94
CA GLU A 284 -43.09 -3.26 -5.15
C GLU A 284 -44.33 -4.17 -5.27
N MET A 285 -44.45 -5.21 -4.44
CA MET A 285 -45.64 -6.07 -4.34
C MET A 285 -46.58 -5.69 -3.18
N LEU A 286 -46.24 -4.67 -2.39
CA LEU A 286 -47.01 -4.28 -1.21
C LEU A 286 -47.81 -3.01 -1.50
N ASP A 287 -49.11 -3.02 -1.19
CA ASP A 287 -49.99 -1.88 -1.46
C ASP A 287 -49.74 -0.68 -0.52
N ASN A 288 -49.14 -0.89 0.66
CA ASN A 288 -48.96 0.13 1.69
C ASN A 288 -47.55 0.76 1.67
N HIS A 289 -47.35 1.70 0.75
CA HIS A 289 -46.09 2.44 0.61
C HIS A 289 -45.92 3.61 1.58
N GLU A 290 -46.94 4.01 2.34
CA GLU A 290 -46.86 5.14 3.28
C GLU A 290 -46.07 4.76 4.54
N VAL A 291 -46.33 3.56 5.07
CA VAL A 291 -45.59 3.03 6.23
C VAL A 291 -44.35 2.28 5.77
N PHE A 292 -44.43 1.55 4.66
CA PHE A 292 -43.34 0.71 4.14
C PHE A 292 -42.87 1.18 2.76
N SER A 293 -41.99 2.17 2.75
CA SER A 293 -41.59 2.87 1.52
C SER A 293 -40.58 2.12 0.65
N PHE A 294 -39.77 1.22 1.22
CA PHE A 294 -38.81 0.40 0.49
C PHE A 294 -38.46 -0.87 1.28
N GLY A 295 -38.34 -1.99 0.58
CA GLY A 295 -37.94 -3.26 1.15
C GLY A 295 -37.15 -4.07 0.13
N LYS A 296 -35.94 -4.48 0.50
CA LYS A 296 -35.06 -5.27 -0.35
C LYS A 296 -34.33 -6.35 0.42
N VAL A 297 -34.40 -7.58 -0.07
CA VAL A 297 -33.54 -8.69 0.34
C VAL A 297 -32.41 -8.89 -0.67
N ARG A 298 -31.25 -9.32 -0.20
CA ARG A 298 -30.08 -9.66 -1.01
C ARG A 298 -29.48 -10.96 -0.51
N LEU A 299 -29.06 -11.80 -1.44
CA LEU A 299 -28.25 -12.98 -1.20
C LEU A 299 -27.07 -12.94 -2.16
N SER A 300 -25.87 -13.19 -1.67
CA SER A 300 -24.68 -13.25 -2.51
C SER A 300 -23.83 -14.47 -2.18
N TYR A 301 -23.17 -14.97 -3.21
CA TYR A 301 -22.12 -15.97 -3.16
C TYR A 301 -20.98 -15.47 -4.03
N ALA A 302 -19.76 -15.48 -3.52
CA ALA A 302 -18.60 -15.06 -4.29
C ALA A 302 -17.38 -15.90 -3.95
N LYS A 303 -16.59 -16.23 -4.96
CA LYS A 303 -15.21 -16.66 -4.79
C LYS A 303 -14.27 -15.54 -5.26
N ALA A 304 -13.19 -15.32 -4.53
CA ALA A 304 -12.09 -14.45 -4.92
C ALA A 304 -10.78 -15.25 -4.93
N GLY A 305 -10.06 -15.20 -6.05
CA GLY A 305 -8.75 -15.82 -6.18
C GLY A 305 -7.63 -14.85 -5.82
N ILE A 306 -6.61 -15.34 -5.13
CA ILE A 306 -5.45 -14.55 -4.68
C ILE A 306 -4.16 -15.25 -5.14
N GLU A 307 -3.27 -14.50 -5.79
CA GLU A 307 -1.95 -14.98 -6.17
C GLU A 307 -0.94 -14.91 -5.00
N PRO A 308 0.04 -15.82 -4.91
CA PRO A 308 1.08 -15.75 -3.90
C PRO A 308 2.00 -14.55 -4.15
N ALA A 309 2.75 -14.17 -3.11
CA ALA A 309 3.82 -13.18 -3.24
C ALA A 309 4.85 -13.60 -4.32
N PRO A 310 5.53 -12.65 -4.98
CA PRO A 310 6.55 -12.98 -5.98
C PRO A 310 7.69 -13.82 -5.40
N TYR A 311 8.30 -14.65 -6.26
CA TYR A 311 9.51 -15.43 -5.98
C TYR A 311 9.36 -16.42 -4.81
N ARG A 312 8.19 -17.03 -4.65
CA ARG A 312 7.94 -18.10 -3.67
C ARG A 312 8.05 -19.51 -4.24
N THR A 313 8.30 -19.64 -5.54
CA THR A 313 8.28 -20.93 -6.25
C THR A 313 9.63 -21.63 -6.33
N ALA A 314 10.72 -20.94 -6.00
CA ALA A 314 12.08 -21.47 -6.05
C ALA A 314 12.86 -21.07 -4.81
N THR A 315 13.85 -21.89 -4.44
CA THR A 315 14.79 -21.57 -3.36
C THR A 315 16.01 -20.89 -3.98
N TYR A 316 16.30 -19.67 -3.53
CA TYR A 316 17.40 -18.86 -4.05
C TYR A 316 18.62 -18.93 -3.13
N TYR A 317 19.79 -18.63 -3.70
CA TYR A 317 20.97 -18.28 -2.91
C TYR A 317 20.92 -16.80 -2.54
N VAL A 318 21.10 -16.48 -1.27
CA VAL A 318 21.06 -15.11 -0.73
C VAL A 318 22.33 -14.84 0.06
N ALA A 319 22.69 -13.57 0.26
CA ALA A 319 23.74 -13.20 1.19
C ALA A 319 23.26 -13.55 2.61
N PRO A 320 23.89 -14.50 3.32
CA PRO A 320 23.48 -14.85 4.67
C PRO A 320 23.65 -13.66 5.62
N PHE A 321 22.64 -13.44 6.46
CA PHE A 321 22.70 -12.51 7.57
C PHE A 321 22.20 -13.24 8.83
N ILE A 322 23.07 -13.35 9.82
CA ILE A 322 22.83 -14.08 11.06
C ILE A 322 22.78 -13.05 12.18
N THR A 323 21.67 -12.98 12.91
CA THR A 323 21.52 -12.07 14.06
C THR A 323 20.88 -12.81 15.21
N ASP A 324 21.25 -12.45 16.43
CA ASP A 324 20.65 -12.92 17.68
C ASP A 324 19.52 -12.00 18.17
N GLY A 325 19.25 -10.90 17.46
CA GLY A 325 18.26 -9.89 17.83
C GLY A 325 18.75 -8.85 18.85
N PHE A 326 20.00 -8.96 19.34
CA PHE A 326 20.59 -8.03 20.30
C PHE A 326 21.85 -7.33 19.77
N THR A 327 22.46 -7.89 18.73
CA THR A 327 23.68 -7.37 18.08
C THR A 327 23.40 -6.93 16.64
N ASP A 328 24.36 -6.23 16.02
CA ASP A 328 24.30 -5.80 14.62
C ASP A 328 24.25 -6.97 13.61
N GLY A 329 24.39 -8.21 14.09
CA GLY A 329 24.44 -9.41 13.27
C GLY A 329 25.77 -9.57 12.53
N LEU A 330 25.93 -10.74 11.92
CA LEU A 330 27.05 -11.10 11.07
C LEU A 330 26.50 -11.41 9.68
N GLY A 331 26.98 -10.69 8.68
CA GLY A 331 26.62 -10.91 7.29
C GLY A 331 27.82 -10.73 6.37
N PHE A 332 27.61 -11.07 5.11
CA PHE A 332 28.59 -10.77 4.06
C PHE A 332 28.44 -9.32 3.56
N PRO A 333 29.55 -8.66 3.16
CA PRO A 333 30.92 -9.19 3.12
C PRO A 333 31.56 -9.29 4.52
N PHE A 334 32.35 -10.34 4.74
CA PHE A 334 33.11 -10.57 5.98
C PHE A 334 34.60 -10.63 5.68
N GLY A 335 35.40 -9.78 6.33
CA GLY A 335 36.84 -9.68 6.05
C GLY A 335 37.18 -9.29 4.61
N GLY A 336 36.31 -8.47 3.97
CA GLY A 336 36.46 -8.07 2.56
C GLY A 336 36.04 -9.13 1.53
N GLN A 337 35.62 -10.31 1.98
CA GLN A 337 35.13 -11.37 1.11
C GLN A 337 33.61 -11.41 1.08
N ASN A 338 33.03 -11.63 -0.09
CA ASN A 338 31.57 -11.82 -0.25
C ASN A 338 31.20 -13.31 -0.18
N GLY A 339 29.92 -13.62 0.04
CA GLY A 339 29.44 -14.99 0.16
C GLY A 339 27.92 -15.10 0.01
N PHE A 340 27.50 -16.24 -0.56
CA PHE A 340 26.11 -16.59 -0.76
C PHE A 340 25.85 -17.98 -0.18
N GLY A 341 24.70 -18.15 0.46
CA GLY A 341 24.22 -19.43 0.98
C GLY A 341 22.81 -19.69 0.50
N LEU A 342 22.38 -20.95 0.59
CA LEU A 342 21.00 -21.30 0.29
C LEU A 342 20.07 -20.57 1.28
N SER A 343 19.01 -19.95 0.77
CA SER A 343 17.99 -19.30 1.60
C SER A 343 17.40 -20.28 2.61
N SER A 344 17.19 -19.80 3.84
CA SER A 344 16.44 -20.54 4.87
C SER A 344 14.94 -20.65 4.57
N THR A 345 14.44 -19.90 3.57
CA THR A 345 13.08 -20.03 3.06
C THR A 345 13.06 -20.94 1.84
N LEU A 346 12.50 -22.14 2.00
CA LEU A 346 12.29 -23.09 0.92
C LEU A 346 11.17 -22.61 -0.02
N GLY A 347 11.44 -22.58 -1.33
CA GLY A 347 10.43 -22.31 -2.34
C GLY A 347 9.57 -23.54 -2.64
N ASN A 348 8.31 -23.32 -3.02
CA ASN A 348 7.37 -24.37 -3.40
C ASN A 348 6.84 -24.14 -4.83
N ALA A 349 7.24 -24.98 -5.77
CA ALA A 349 6.79 -24.87 -7.17
C ALA A 349 5.30 -25.22 -7.35
N ASP A 350 4.73 -25.97 -6.41
CA ASP A 350 3.36 -26.49 -6.43
C ASP A 350 2.37 -25.59 -5.68
N LEU A 351 2.70 -24.29 -5.53
CA LEU A 351 1.77 -23.33 -4.95
C LEU A 351 0.50 -23.24 -5.80
N GLU A 352 -0.63 -23.37 -5.13
CA GLU A 352 -1.96 -23.24 -5.71
C GLU A 352 -2.61 -21.90 -5.33
N PRO A 353 -3.62 -21.45 -6.08
CA PRO A 353 -4.34 -20.22 -5.75
C PRO A 353 -5.07 -20.31 -4.42
N GLU A 354 -4.98 -19.25 -3.62
CA GLU A 354 -5.84 -19.09 -2.46
C GLU A 354 -7.23 -18.67 -2.94
N LEU A 355 -8.27 -19.40 -2.51
CA LEU A 355 -9.66 -19.15 -2.86
C LEU A 355 -10.45 -18.76 -1.61
N ASN A 356 -10.82 -17.49 -1.51
CA ASN A 356 -11.72 -17.04 -0.46
C ASN A 356 -13.17 -17.16 -0.93
N THR A 357 -14.01 -17.88 -0.16
CA THR A 357 -15.42 -18.10 -0.48
C THR A 357 -16.30 -17.38 0.53
N THR A 358 -17.17 -16.49 0.05
CA THR A 358 -18.05 -15.67 0.87
C THR A 358 -19.51 -15.94 0.53
N TYR A 359 -20.34 -16.01 1.58
CA TYR A 359 -21.79 -16.02 1.50
C TYR A 359 -22.32 -14.83 2.31
N GLU A 360 -23.23 -14.05 1.74
CA GLU A 360 -23.81 -12.90 2.42
C GLU A 360 -25.33 -12.87 2.24
N ALA A 361 -26.04 -12.51 3.30
CA ALA A 361 -27.45 -12.19 3.26
C ALA A 361 -27.67 -10.79 3.84
N GLY A 362 -28.44 -9.96 3.15
CA GLY A 362 -28.70 -8.58 3.53
C GLY A 362 -30.17 -8.24 3.42
N PHE A 363 -30.64 -7.44 4.37
CA PHE A 363 -31.99 -6.90 4.38
C PHE A 363 -31.92 -5.38 4.55
N ASN A 364 -32.65 -4.65 3.70
CA ASN A 364 -32.75 -3.20 3.78
C ASN A 364 -34.21 -2.79 3.72
N VAL A 365 -34.63 -1.98 4.68
CA VAL A 365 -35.98 -1.45 4.78
C VAL A 365 -35.95 0.04 5.08
N LYS A 366 -36.86 0.77 4.46
CA LYS A 366 -37.15 2.17 4.78
C LYS A 366 -38.62 2.30 5.17
N PHE A 367 -38.85 2.76 6.38
CA PHE A 367 -40.18 3.09 6.88
C PHE A 367 -40.42 4.59 6.77
N PHE A 368 -41.67 4.94 6.47
CA PHE A 368 -42.15 6.32 6.35
C PHE A 368 -41.43 7.10 5.23
N ARG A 369 -42.18 7.91 4.48
CA ARG A 369 -41.60 8.64 3.35
C ARG A 369 -40.67 9.77 3.78
#